data_AF-A0A7X6Z083-F1
#
_entry.id   AF-A0A7X6Z083-F1
#
_cell.length_a   1.000
_cell.length_b   1.000
_cell.length_c   1.000
_cell.angle_alpha   90.00
_cell.angle_beta   90.00
_cell.angle_gamma   90.00
#
_symmetry.space_group_name_H-M   'P 1'
#
loop_
_entity.id
_entity.type
_entity.pdbx_description
1 polymer ?
#
loop_
_entity_poly.entity_id
_entity_poly.type
_entity_poly.pdbx_seq_one_letter_code
_entity_poly.pdbx_strand_id
1 'polypeptide(L)'
;MKRINTILEIAAVSEENNPNGQLNKQGGYIGCIYFSDEQVDKSKLYIENDTVIGIGTDGGGAIEIFETVAEAKAREAYLAAFDGNMFSSGSHHVFGTVIIRTSRELTASQQNKLTEEIQNELLYVE
;
A
#
# COMPACT_ATOMS: atom_id res chain seq x y z
N MET A 1 11.29 0.29 6.53
CA MET A 1 11.34 -0.18 5.12
C MET A 1 12.73 -0.04 4.48
N LYS A 2 13.74 0.54 5.14
CA LYS A 2 15.07 0.76 4.54
C LYS A 2 15.85 -0.55 4.33
N ARG A 3 15.39 -1.67 4.89
CA ARG A 3 16.00 -3.00 4.79
C ARG A 3 15.39 -3.89 3.70
N ILE A 4 14.40 -3.36 2.96
CA ILE A 4 13.75 -4.06 1.85
C ILE A 4 14.33 -3.48 0.57
N ASN A 5 15.24 -4.23 -0.06
CA ASN A 5 16.08 -3.71 -1.15
C ASN A 5 15.31 -3.33 -2.41
N THR A 6 14.12 -3.91 -2.63
CA THR A 6 13.31 -3.62 -3.81
C THR A 6 12.52 -2.33 -3.66
N ILE A 7 12.32 -1.82 -2.44
CA ILE A 7 11.62 -0.56 -2.19
C ILE A 7 12.59 0.61 -2.45
N LEU A 8 12.28 1.39 -3.48
CA LEU A 8 13.13 2.49 -3.93
C LEU A 8 12.85 3.81 -3.18
N GLU A 9 11.56 4.16 -3.07
CA GLU A 9 11.12 5.44 -2.51
C GLU A 9 9.86 5.22 -1.67
N ILE A 10 9.69 6.08 -0.67
CA ILE A 10 8.53 6.09 0.22
C ILE A 10 8.03 7.52 0.39
N ALA A 11 6.72 7.69 0.53
CA ALA A 11 6.10 8.98 0.81
C ALA A 11 4.91 8.81 1.74
N ALA A 12 4.91 9.57 2.83
CA ALA A 12 3.80 9.61 3.78
C ALA A 12 2.71 10.56 3.28
N VAL A 13 1.45 10.14 3.44
CA VAL A 13 0.28 10.98 3.20
C VAL A 13 0.16 12.02 4.31
N SER A 14 -0.09 13.26 3.90
CA SER A 14 -0.38 14.45 4.70
C SER A 14 -1.69 15.06 4.23
N GLU A 15 -2.17 16.11 4.91
CA GLU A 15 -3.38 16.83 4.49
C GLU A 15 -3.22 17.49 3.10
N GLU A 16 -2.01 17.84 2.70
CA GLU A 16 -1.71 18.52 1.42
C GLU A 16 -1.67 17.54 0.23
N ASN A 17 -1.40 16.26 0.47
CA ASN A 17 -1.19 15.25 -0.58
C ASN A 17 -2.03 13.98 -0.34
N ASN A 18 -3.27 14.14 0.14
CA ASN A 18 -4.21 13.06 0.47
C ASN A 18 -5.07 12.65 -0.75
N PRO A 19 -4.73 11.59 -1.48
CA PRO A 19 -5.32 11.30 -2.80
C PRO A 19 -6.81 10.95 -2.74
N ASN A 20 -7.30 10.40 -1.62
CA ASN A 20 -8.70 9.98 -1.46
C ASN A 20 -9.46 10.75 -0.37
N GLY A 21 -8.83 11.77 0.23
CA GLY A 21 -9.44 12.59 1.27
C GLY A 21 -9.70 11.86 2.60
N GLN A 22 -9.16 10.65 2.80
CA GLN A 22 -9.53 9.79 3.94
C GLN A 22 -8.64 9.93 5.18
N LEU A 23 -7.48 10.58 5.09
CA LEU A 23 -6.62 10.83 6.26
C LEU A 23 -7.42 11.48 7.41
N ASN A 24 -7.42 10.83 8.57
CA ASN A 24 -8.09 11.28 9.81
C ASN A 24 -9.60 11.53 9.68
N LYS A 25 -10.27 10.87 8.74
CA LYS A 25 -11.74 10.85 8.63
C LYS A 25 -12.33 9.61 9.29
N GLN A 26 -13.60 9.66 9.66
CA GLN A 26 -14.30 8.52 10.24
C GLN A 26 -14.27 7.33 9.28
N GLY A 27 -13.71 6.19 9.73
CA GLY A 27 -13.51 5.00 8.91
C GLY A 27 -12.36 5.10 7.88
N GLY A 28 -11.61 6.20 7.90
CA GLY A 28 -10.40 6.40 7.11
C GLY A 28 -9.15 5.95 7.86
N TYR A 29 -8.01 6.01 7.17
CA TYR A 29 -6.71 5.74 7.79
C TYR A 29 -6.23 6.94 8.63
N ILE A 30 -5.55 6.66 9.73
CA ILE A 30 -4.85 7.65 10.57
C ILE A 30 -3.41 7.88 10.11
N GLY A 31 -2.93 7.06 9.18
CA GLY A 31 -1.65 7.22 8.49
C GLY A 31 -1.61 6.36 7.24
N CYS A 32 -0.91 6.83 6.21
CA CYS A 32 -0.68 6.05 5.00
C CYS A 32 0.71 6.35 4.46
N ILE A 33 1.43 5.31 4.04
CA ILE A 33 2.72 5.42 3.35
C ILE A 33 2.57 4.73 2.01
N TYR A 34 2.78 5.46 0.92
CA TYR A 34 2.97 4.87 -0.39
C TYR A 34 4.44 4.58 -0.63
N PHE A 35 4.73 3.56 -1.43
CA PHE A 35 6.09 3.22 -1.80
C PHE A 35 6.15 2.72 -3.24
N SER A 36 7.30 2.94 -3.88
CA SER A 36 7.61 2.36 -5.19
C SER A 36 8.52 1.14 -5.06
N ASP A 37 8.30 0.12 -5.88
CA ASP A 37 9.11 -1.10 -5.92
C ASP A 37 9.80 -1.25 -7.29
N GLU A 38 11.09 -1.61 -7.28
CA GLU A 38 11.90 -1.75 -8.50
C GLU A 38 11.41 -2.84 -9.45
N GLN A 39 10.63 -3.79 -8.95
CA GLN A 39 10.10 -4.90 -9.74
C GLN A 39 8.87 -4.51 -10.55
N VAL A 40 8.31 -3.31 -10.31
CA VAL A 40 7.22 -2.74 -11.10
C VAL A 40 7.79 -2.07 -12.35
N ASP A 41 7.32 -2.52 -13.52
CA ASP A 41 7.66 -1.90 -14.79
C ASP A 41 6.85 -0.60 -15.00
N LYS A 42 7.41 0.53 -14.53
CA LYS A 42 6.80 1.86 -14.64
C LYS A 42 6.41 2.26 -16.06
N SER A 43 7.06 1.69 -17.09
CA SER A 43 6.75 2.02 -18.50
C SER A 43 5.37 1.55 -18.95
N LYS A 44 4.74 0.65 -18.19
CA LYS A 44 3.40 0.12 -18.45
C LYS A 44 2.29 0.83 -17.67
N LEU A 45 2.66 1.74 -16.76
CA LEU A 45 1.70 2.46 -15.93
C LEU A 45 1.17 3.69 -16.67
N TYR A 46 -0.10 4.01 -16.41
CA TYR A 46 -0.64 5.32 -16.75
C TYR A 46 -0.32 6.30 -15.62
N ILE A 47 0.65 7.19 -15.85
CA ILE A 47 1.16 8.11 -14.83
C ILE A 47 0.78 9.55 -15.19
N GLU A 48 -0.18 10.12 -14.46
CA GLU A 48 -0.50 11.56 -14.56
C GLU A 48 0.40 12.41 -13.67
N ASN A 49 0.89 11.84 -12.56
CA ASN A 49 1.74 12.48 -11.58
C ASN A 49 2.81 11.48 -11.11
N ASP A 50 4.08 11.75 -11.45
CA ASP A 50 5.21 10.84 -11.21
C ASP A 50 5.78 10.89 -9.78
N THR A 51 5.00 11.42 -8.82
CA THR A 51 5.32 11.26 -7.41
C THR A 51 4.89 9.89 -6.90
N VAL A 52 5.55 9.36 -5.86
CA VAL A 52 5.18 8.08 -5.22
C VAL A 52 3.69 8.04 -4.83
N ILE A 53 3.15 9.14 -4.29
CA ILE A 53 1.74 9.24 -3.93
C ILE A 53 0.85 9.35 -5.18
N GLY A 54 1.28 10.08 -6.20
CA GLY A 54 0.55 10.24 -7.46
C GLY A 54 0.39 8.93 -8.22
N ILE A 55 1.43 8.09 -8.26
CA ILE A 55 1.37 6.74 -8.82
C ILE A 55 0.55 5.80 -7.91
N GLY A 56 0.63 6.00 -6.59
CA GLY A 56 -0.14 5.23 -5.63
C GLY A 56 0.28 3.76 -5.58
N THR A 57 -0.69 2.86 -5.40
CA THR A 57 -0.40 1.42 -5.21
C THR A 57 0.15 0.73 -6.45
N ASP A 58 -0.09 1.28 -7.64
CA ASP A 58 0.36 0.67 -8.89
C ASP A 58 1.89 0.66 -8.99
N GLY A 59 2.56 1.65 -8.38
CA GLY A 59 4.02 1.81 -8.41
C GLY A 59 4.78 0.89 -7.47
N GLY A 60 4.11 0.22 -6.54
CA GLY A 60 4.75 -0.69 -5.58
C GLY A 60 3.77 -1.14 -4.51
N GLY A 61 3.16 -0.21 -3.79
CA GLY A 61 2.15 -0.53 -2.79
C GLY A 61 1.89 0.58 -1.78
N ALA A 62 1.19 0.22 -0.71
CA ALA A 62 0.90 1.13 0.40
C ALA A 62 0.85 0.40 1.74
N ILE A 63 1.14 1.13 2.81
CA ILE A 63 0.89 0.73 4.19
C ILE A 63 -0.15 1.70 4.74
N GLU A 64 -1.37 1.20 4.97
CA GLU A 64 -2.46 1.97 5.56
C GLU A 64 -2.59 1.63 7.05
N ILE A 65 -2.68 2.62 7.92
CA ILE A 65 -2.75 2.47 9.38
C ILE A 65 -4.12 2.95 9.85
N PHE A 66 -4.81 2.13 10.64
CA PHE A 66 -6.13 2.43 11.20
C PHE A 66 -6.07 2.54 12.71
N GLU A 67 -7.08 3.18 13.30
CA GLU A 67 -7.22 3.28 14.75
C GLU A 67 -7.53 1.90 15.35
N THR A 68 -8.34 1.09 14.67
CA THR A 68 -8.76 -0.21 15.15
C THR A 68 -8.56 -1.34 14.13
N VAL A 69 -8.43 -2.58 14.64
CA VAL A 69 -8.40 -3.79 13.80
C VAL A 69 -9.69 -3.97 13.02
N ALA A 70 -10.83 -3.53 13.58
CA ALA A 70 -12.12 -3.61 12.92
C ALA A 70 -12.18 -2.72 11.66
N GLU A 71 -11.63 -1.50 11.74
CA GLU A 71 -11.54 -0.60 10.59
C GLU A 71 -10.57 -1.12 9.52
N ALA A 72 -9.41 -1.66 9.93
CA ALA A 72 -8.49 -2.30 9.00
C ALA A 72 -9.16 -3.47 8.23
N LYS A 73 -9.93 -4.31 8.93
CA LYS A 73 -10.71 -5.39 8.30
C LYS A 73 -11.84 -4.88 7.40
N ALA A 74 -12.52 -3.80 7.80
CA ALA A 74 -13.58 -3.21 6.99
C ALA A 74 -13.01 -2.66 5.66
N ARG A 75 -11.83 -2.06 5.72
CA ARG A 75 -11.11 -1.58 4.54
C ARG A 75 -10.61 -2.73 3.66
N GLU A 76 -10.08 -3.80 4.24
CA GLU A 76 -9.69 -4.99 3.48
C GLU A 76 -10.89 -5.63 2.76
N ALA A 77 -12.03 -5.79 3.44
CA ALA A 77 -13.27 -6.26 2.82
C ALA A 77 -13.76 -5.35 1.68
N TYR A 78 -13.60 -4.03 1.83
CA TYR A 78 -13.88 -3.08 0.75
C TYR A 78 -12.95 -3.30 -0.45
N LEU A 79 -11.63 -3.48 -0.23
CA LEU A 79 -10.66 -3.73 -1.31
C LEU A 79 -10.95 -5.06 -2.03
N ALA A 80 -11.29 -6.10 -1.27
CA ALA A 80 -11.62 -7.43 -1.79
C ALA A 80 -12.82 -7.41 -2.76
N ALA A 81 -13.75 -6.46 -2.60
CA ALA A 81 -14.87 -6.29 -3.54
C ALA A 81 -14.43 -5.92 -4.96
N PHE A 82 -13.19 -5.45 -5.14
CA PHE A 82 -12.61 -5.09 -6.43
C PHE A 82 -11.67 -6.16 -7.00
N ASP A 83 -11.44 -7.27 -6.30
CA ASP A 83 -10.51 -8.31 -6.74
C ASP A 83 -10.97 -8.96 -8.05
N GLY A 84 -10.01 -9.26 -8.92
CA GLY A 84 -10.25 -9.90 -10.22
C GLY A 84 -10.82 -8.99 -11.32
N ASN A 85 -10.99 -7.68 -11.07
CA ASN A 85 -11.44 -6.73 -12.08
C ASN A 85 -10.43 -5.59 -12.34
N MET A 86 -10.79 -4.68 -13.25
CA MET A 86 -9.95 -3.56 -13.68
C MET A 86 -9.58 -2.61 -12.53
N PHE A 87 -10.41 -2.53 -11.49
CA PHE A 87 -10.21 -1.67 -10.32
C PHE A 87 -9.48 -2.35 -9.16
N SER A 88 -9.06 -3.61 -9.31
CA SER A 88 -8.26 -4.28 -8.28
C SER A 88 -6.97 -3.50 -8.04
N SER A 89 -6.66 -3.25 -6.77
CA SER A 89 -5.47 -2.51 -6.37
C SER A 89 -4.24 -3.38 -6.07
N GLY A 90 -4.30 -4.66 -6.45
CA GLY A 90 -3.31 -5.67 -6.10
C GLY A 90 -3.64 -6.38 -4.79
N SER A 91 -2.63 -7.00 -4.18
CA SER A 91 -2.82 -7.74 -2.93
C SER A 91 -3.04 -6.81 -1.73
N HIS A 92 -3.73 -7.31 -0.72
CA HIS A 92 -4.01 -6.62 0.54
C HIS A 92 -3.96 -7.62 1.70
N HIS A 93 -3.32 -7.24 2.79
CA HIS A 93 -3.13 -8.11 3.95
C HIS A 93 -3.25 -7.33 5.27
N VAL A 94 -4.17 -7.75 6.14
CA VAL A 94 -4.36 -7.14 7.46
C VAL A 94 -3.33 -7.67 8.46
N PHE A 95 -2.58 -6.76 9.08
CA PHE A 95 -1.62 -7.04 10.14
C PHE A 95 -1.90 -6.12 11.35
N GLY A 96 -2.69 -6.62 12.31
CA GLY A 96 -3.16 -5.79 13.43
C GLY A 96 -4.07 -4.65 12.95
N THR A 97 -3.69 -3.41 13.21
CA THR A 97 -4.38 -2.21 12.71
C THR A 97 -3.85 -1.70 11.37
N VAL A 98 -2.93 -2.44 10.75
CA VAL A 98 -2.29 -2.06 9.49
C VAL A 98 -2.83 -2.91 8.35
N ILE A 99 -2.92 -2.32 7.16
CA ILE A 99 -3.09 -3.05 5.89
C ILE A 99 -1.86 -2.84 5.05
N ILE A 100 -1.24 -3.95 4.66
CA ILE A 100 -0.13 -3.97 3.70
C ILE A 100 -0.74 -4.24 2.34
N ARG A 101 -0.56 -3.32 1.40
CA ARG A 101 -1.02 -3.43 0.02
C ARG A 101 0.19 -3.52 -0.91
N THR A 102 0.14 -4.39 -1.90
CA THR A 102 1.21 -4.53 -2.92
C THR A 102 0.63 -4.48 -4.31
N SER A 103 1.33 -3.83 -5.24
CA SER A 103 0.89 -3.55 -6.60
C SER A 103 0.34 -4.77 -7.34
N ARG A 104 -0.73 -4.57 -8.11
CA ARG A 104 -1.29 -5.54 -9.05
C ARG A 104 -0.32 -5.93 -10.18
N GLU A 105 0.68 -5.09 -10.43
CA GLU A 105 1.68 -5.30 -11.48
C GLU A 105 2.79 -6.28 -11.05
N LEU A 106 2.86 -6.59 -9.76
CA LEU A 106 3.72 -7.65 -9.23
C LEU A 106 3.07 -9.02 -9.44
N THR A 107 3.90 -10.02 -9.72
CA THR A 107 3.44 -11.42 -9.70
C THR A 107 2.99 -11.83 -8.30
N ALA A 108 2.10 -12.81 -8.19
CA ALA A 108 1.64 -13.31 -6.88
C ALA A 108 2.79 -13.70 -5.93
N SER A 109 3.86 -14.31 -6.46
CA SER A 109 5.05 -14.65 -5.66
C SER A 109 5.79 -13.42 -5.14
N GLN A 110 5.88 -12.34 -5.93
CA GLN A 110 6.49 -11.08 -5.50
C GLN A 110 5.62 -10.38 -4.46
N GLN A 111 4.30 -10.36 -4.64
CA GLN A 111 3.36 -9.79 -3.67
C GLN A 111 3.48 -10.48 -2.30
N ASN A 112 3.50 -11.82 -2.29
CA ASN A 112 3.64 -12.60 -1.05
C ASN A 112 4.98 -12.31 -0.36
N LYS A 113 6.08 -12.38 -1.11
CA LYS A 113 7.42 -12.12 -0.57
C LYS A 113 7.54 -10.71 0.01
N LEU A 114 7.08 -9.71 -0.73
CA LEU A 114 7.15 -8.31 -0.30
C LEU A 114 6.27 -8.06 0.94
N THR A 115 5.10 -8.70 1.02
CA THR A 115 4.24 -8.63 2.20
C THR A 115 4.95 -9.19 3.44
N GLU A 116 5.58 -10.37 3.32
CA GLU A 116 6.36 -10.97 4.41
C GLU A 116 7.55 -10.09 4.84
N GLU A 117 8.29 -9.53 3.89
CA GLU A 117 9.41 -8.61 4.16
C GLU A 117 8.93 -7.34 4.90
N ILE A 118 7.80 -6.77 4.49
CA ILE A 118 7.19 -5.61 5.17
C ILE A 118 6.74 -5.98 6.59
N GLN A 119 6.09 -7.12 6.79
CA GLN A 119 5.69 -7.57 8.13
C GLN A 119 6.88 -7.74 9.06
N ASN A 120 7.94 -8.38 8.57
CA ASN A 120 9.16 -8.59 9.34
C ASN A 120 9.82 -7.26 9.73
N GLU A 121 9.85 -6.30 8.80
CA GLU A 121 10.35 -4.95 9.07
C GLU A 121 9.50 -4.19 10.11
N LEU A 122 8.16 -4.35 10.09
CA LEU A 122 7.26 -3.72 11.06
C LEU A 122 7.41 -4.31 12.49
N LEU A 123 7.82 -5.57 12.58
CA LEU A 123 8.08 -6.25 13.86
C LEU A 123 9.50 -6.05 14.39
N TYR A 124 10.38 -5.46 13.58
CA TYR A 124 11.78 -5.34 13.94
C TYR A 124 11.99 -4.36 15.09
N VAL A 125 12.70 -4.81 16.12
CA VAL A 125 13.15 -4.02 17.27
C VAL A 125 14.68 -4.08 17.30
N GLU A 126 15.33 -2.91 17.45
CA GLU A 126 16.80 -2.80 17.57
C GLU A 126 17.35 -3.36 18.88
#